data_AF-W2LC72-F1
#
_entry.id   AF-W2LC72-F1
#
_cell.length_a   1.000
_cell.length_b   1.000
_cell.length_c   1.000
_cell.angle_alpha   90.00
_cell.angle_beta   90.00
_cell.angle_gamma   90.00
#
_symmetry.space_group_name_H-M   'P 1'
#
loop_
_entity.id
_entity.type
_entity.pdbx_description
1 polymer ?
#
loop_
_entity_poly.entity_id
_entity_poly.type
_entity_poly.pdbx_seq_one_letter_code
_entity_poly.pdbx_strand_id
1 'polypeptide(L)'
;MSRSANTVSLCYNHMEWGEDALKGFFAHMKNDQRGTRPRDPRHIYAIPPMPEVCPVFAIGLYRMVYGVDSNVIQVFPGNDQYDRFRKTLRRVLESAGLKNELDRVGVRCGDIGTHSMRKEAATYCSSGSTACPSAIAVHLRTG
;
A
#
# COMPACT_ATOMS: atom_id res chain seq x y z
N MET A 1 -0.89 3.61 -5.36
CA MET A 1 -0.36 4.80 -4.70
C MET A 1 -1.43 5.40 -3.81
N SER A 2 -1.34 5.16 -2.51
CA SER A 2 -2.22 5.78 -1.51
C SER A 2 -1.40 6.36 -0.37
N ARG A 3 -2.00 7.27 0.40
CA ARG A 3 -1.40 7.70 1.67
C ARG A 3 -1.76 6.67 2.72
N SER A 4 -0.84 6.38 3.63
CA SER A 4 -1.09 5.53 4.80
C SER A 4 -2.31 5.99 5.60
N ALA A 5 -2.52 7.31 5.75
CA ALA A 5 -3.72 7.88 6.40
C ALA A 5 -5.05 7.52 5.71
N ASN A 6 -5.04 7.27 4.40
CA ASN A 6 -6.21 6.79 3.66
C ASN A 6 -6.35 5.26 3.73
N THR A 7 -5.23 4.54 3.71
CA THR A 7 -5.22 3.07 3.78
C THR A 7 -5.71 2.54 5.13
N VAL A 8 -5.40 3.23 6.24
CA VAL A 8 -5.82 2.80 7.59
C VAL A 8 -7.34 2.86 7.81
N SER A 9 -8.06 3.67 7.03
CA SER A 9 -9.52 3.78 7.11
C SER A 9 -10.25 2.92 6.08
N LEU A 10 -9.54 1.99 5.43
CA LEU A 10 -10.14 1.07 4.47
C LEU A 10 -11.08 0.09 5.19
N CYS A 11 -12.27 -0.08 4.65
CA CYS A 11 -13.27 -1.05 5.11
C CYS A 11 -13.46 -2.10 4.02
N TYR A 12 -13.93 -3.30 4.39
CA TYR A 12 -14.20 -4.37 3.43
C TYR A 12 -15.24 -3.96 2.38
N ASN A 13 -16.25 -3.18 2.77
CA ASN A 13 -17.25 -2.64 1.84
C ASN A 13 -16.69 -1.58 0.87
N HIS A 14 -15.45 -1.14 1.06
CA HIS A 14 -14.73 -0.29 0.12
C HIS A 14 -13.86 -1.10 -0.84
N MET A 15 -13.96 -2.43 -0.82
CA MET A 15 -13.18 -3.32 -1.66
C MET A 15 -14.12 -4.19 -2.48
N GLU A 16 -13.85 -4.31 -3.77
CA GLU A 16 -14.58 -5.21 -4.66
C GLU A 16 -13.63 -5.86 -5.66
N TRP A 17 -13.97 -7.06 -6.11
CA TRP A 17 -13.30 -7.67 -7.24
C TRP A 17 -13.92 -7.16 -8.53
N GLY A 18 -13.08 -6.78 -9.49
CA GLY A 18 -13.54 -6.45 -10.83
C GLY A 18 -12.47 -6.78 -11.85
N GLU A 19 -12.86 -7.52 -12.89
CA GLU A 19 -11.94 -8.04 -13.91
C GLU A 19 -10.77 -8.81 -13.29
N ASP A 20 -9.53 -8.41 -13.54
CA ASP A 20 -8.29 -9.05 -13.06
C ASP A 20 -7.71 -8.39 -11.79
N ALA A 21 -8.45 -7.48 -11.15
CA ALA A 21 -7.97 -6.67 -10.04
C ALA A 21 -8.90 -6.64 -8.83
N LEU A 22 -8.30 -6.55 -7.65
CA LEU A 22 -8.98 -6.10 -6.44
C LEU A 22 -9.00 -4.57 -6.43
N LYS A 23 -10.18 -3.98 -6.36
CA LYS A 23 -10.38 -2.53 -6.40
C LYS A 23 -10.59 -2.01 -4.98
N GLY A 24 -9.83 -1.01 -4.58
CA GLY A 24 -10.00 -0.30 -3.31
C GLY A 24 -10.48 1.13 -3.51
N PHE A 25 -11.57 1.51 -2.84
CA PHE A 25 -12.16 2.85 -2.91
C PHE A 25 -11.83 3.66 -1.66
N PHE A 26 -11.31 4.88 -1.84
CA PHE A 26 -11.08 5.80 -0.73
C PHE A 26 -12.21 6.83 -0.64
N ALA A 27 -12.85 6.93 0.52
CA ALA A 27 -13.97 7.84 0.75
C ALA A 27 -13.54 9.33 0.70
N HIS A 28 -12.32 9.64 1.15
CA HIS A 28 -11.81 11.00 1.22
C HIS A 28 -10.54 11.14 0.40
N MET A 29 -10.52 12.09 -0.53
CA MET A 29 -9.32 12.49 -1.26
C MET A 29 -9.03 13.96 -1.00
N LYS A 30 -7.75 14.32 -0.80
CA LYS A 30 -7.34 15.71 -0.51
C LYS A 30 -7.88 16.71 -1.55
N ASN A 31 -7.98 16.28 -2.81
CA ASN A 31 -8.41 17.10 -3.93
C ASN A 31 -9.91 17.00 -4.22
N ASP A 32 -10.66 16.28 -3.39
CA ASP A 32 -12.11 16.13 -3.50
C ASP A 32 -12.77 16.26 -2.12
N GLN A 33 -12.59 17.42 -1.49
CA GLN A 33 -13.17 17.72 -0.18
C GLN A 33 -14.70 17.75 -0.21
N ARG A 34 -15.30 18.00 -1.37
CA ARG A 34 -16.76 18.03 -1.57
C ARG A 34 -17.35 16.65 -1.89
N GLY A 35 -16.50 15.65 -2.19
CA GLY A 35 -16.93 14.29 -2.52
C GLY A 35 -17.72 14.20 -3.82
N THR A 36 -17.56 15.17 -4.72
CA THR A 36 -18.35 15.27 -5.96
C THR A 36 -17.71 14.53 -7.12
N ARG A 37 -16.46 14.06 -6.98
CA ARG A 37 -15.79 13.33 -8.06
C ARG A 37 -16.17 11.84 -8.03
N PRO A 38 -16.22 11.20 -9.20
CA PRO A 38 -16.28 9.75 -9.27
C PRO A 38 -15.17 9.12 -8.41
N ARG A 39 -15.52 8.09 -7.64
CA ARG A 39 -14.55 7.39 -6.79
C ARG A 39 -13.73 6.46 -7.68
N ASP A 40 -12.65 6.97 -8.24
CA ASP A 40 -11.72 6.16 -9.03
C ASP A 40 -11.05 5.10 -8.13
N PRO A 41 -11.21 3.80 -8.43
CA PRO A 41 -10.63 2.74 -7.63
C PRO A 41 -9.11 2.76 -7.71
N ARG A 42 -8.46 2.28 -6.65
CA ARG A 42 -7.07 1.82 -6.72
C ARG A 42 -7.06 0.34 -7.02
N HIS A 43 -6.52 -0.02 -8.18
CA HIS A 43 -6.35 -1.40 -8.58
C HIS A 43 -5.19 -2.03 -7.82
N ILE A 44 -5.43 -3.21 -7.28
CA ILE A 44 -4.49 -4.05 -6.57
C ILE A 44 -4.46 -5.38 -7.33
N TYR A 45 -3.31 -5.67 -7.93
CA TYR A 45 -3.15 -6.88 -8.74
C TYR A 45 -2.47 -7.98 -7.91
N ALA A 46 -2.87 -9.21 -8.16
CA ALA A 46 -2.15 -10.36 -7.63
C ALA A 46 -0.83 -10.54 -8.39
N ILE A 47 0.19 -11.04 -7.69
CA ILE A 47 1.48 -11.43 -8.27
C ILE A 47 1.75 -12.89 -7.84
N PRO A 48 1.04 -13.89 -8.41
CA PRO A 48 1.15 -15.29 -7.98
C PRO A 48 2.58 -15.87 -8.01
N PRO A 49 3.45 -15.54 -9.00
CA PRO A 49 4.82 -16.05 -9.02
C PRO A 49 5.73 -15.52 -7.91
N MET A 50 5.35 -14.41 -7.24
CA MET A 50 6.14 -13.77 -6.18
C MET A 50 5.23 -13.48 -4.98
N PRO A 51 4.82 -14.51 -4.22
CA PRO A 51 3.87 -14.37 -3.13
C PRO A 51 4.36 -13.42 -2.03
N GLU A 52 5.68 -13.28 -1.83
CA GLU A 52 6.30 -12.45 -0.80
C GLU A 52 6.00 -10.95 -0.98
N VAL A 53 5.74 -10.53 -2.22
CA VAL A 53 5.40 -9.14 -2.57
C VAL A 53 3.97 -8.99 -3.10
N CYS A 54 3.20 -10.08 -3.12
CA CYS A 54 1.83 -10.10 -3.65
C CYS A 54 0.86 -9.48 -2.63
N PRO A 55 0.24 -8.32 -2.92
CA PRO A 55 -0.63 -7.64 -1.96
C PRO A 55 -1.91 -8.42 -1.67
N VAL A 56 -2.47 -9.10 -2.68
CA VAL A 56 -3.67 -9.95 -2.51
C VAL A 56 -3.37 -11.11 -1.56
N PHE A 57 -2.23 -11.77 -1.74
CA PHE A 57 -1.80 -12.85 -0.86
C PHE A 57 -1.54 -12.34 0.57
N ALA A 58 -0.88 -11.20 0.71
CA ALA A 58 -0.64 -10.58 2.02
C ALA A 58 -1.93 -10.24 2.78
N ILE A 59 -2.97 -9.74 2.09
CA ILE A 59 -4.29 -9.48 2.68
C ILE A 59 -4.95 -10.80 3.13
N GLY A 60 -4.86 -11.85 2.30
CA GLY A 60 -5.38 -13.17 2.64
C GLY A 60 -4.71 -13.76 3.87
N LEU A 61 -3.37 -13.74 3.91
CA LEU A 61 -2.58 -14.21 5.05
C LEU A 61 -2.89 -13.41 6.33
N TYR A 62 -2.97 -12.08 6.21
CA TYR A 62 -3.38 -11.22 7.31
C TYR A 62 -4.74 -11.66 7.87
N ARG A 63 -5.73 -11.93 7.00
CA ARG A 63 -7.06 -12.35 7.44
C ARG A 63 -7.09 -13.73 8.08
N MET A 64 -6.27 -14.66 7.59
CA MET A 64 -6.11 -15.98 8.21
C MET A 64 -5.51 -15.89 9.62
N VAL A 65 -4.53 -15.00 9.83
CA VAL A 65 -3.85 -14.84 11.12
C VAL A 65 -4.69 -14.07 12.13
N TYR A 66 -5.36 -12.99 11.72
CA TYR A 66 -6.13 -12.11 12.61
C TYR A 66 -7.61 -12.51 12.76
N GLY A 67 -8.07 -13.49 11.98
CA GLY A 67 -9.44 -14.00 12.04
C GLY A 67 -10.46 -13.12 11.32
N VAL A 68 -11.63 -13.72 11.05
CA VAL A 68 -12.79 -13.07 10.43
C VAL A 68 -13.82 -12.75 11.49
N ASP A 69 -13.81 -11.54 12.04
CA ASP A 69 -14.93 -11.03 12.84
C ASP A 69 -15.95 -10.36 11.91
N SER A 70 -17.18 -10.88 11.94
CA SER A 70 -18.31 -10.36 11.15
C SER A 70 -18.76 -8.97 11.58
N ASN A 71 -18.47 -8.55 12.82
CA ASN A 71 -18.82 -7.24 13.34
C ASN A 71 -17.78 -6.16 13.00
N VAL A 72 -16.61 -6.56 12.49
CA VAL A 72 -15.52 -5.66 12.13
C VAL A 72 -15.54 -5.40 10.64
N ILE A 73 -15.93 -4.18 10.27
CA ILE A 73 -15.96 -3.73 8.88
C ILE A 73 -14.61 -3.19 8.40
N GLN A 74 -13.71 -2.80 9.31
CA GLN A 74 -12.39 -2.27 8.95
C GLN A 74 -11.45 -3.40 8.51
N VAL A 75 -10.66 -3.14 7.46
CA VAL A 75 -9.58 -4.04 7.05
C VAL A 75 -8.50 -4.12 8.14
N PHE A 76 -8.20 -3.00 8.78
CA PHE A 76 -7.24 -2.90 9.88
C PHE A 76 -7.94 -2.37 11.16
N PRO A 77 -8.46 -3.24 12.03
CA PRO A 77 -9.22 -2.81 13.21
C PRO A 77 -8.34 -2.22 14.32
N GLY A 78 -8.88 -1.25 15.07
CA GLY A 78 -8.26 -0.57 16.21
C GLY A 78 -7.86 0.89 15.91
N ASN A 79 -7.53 1.66 16.95
CA ASN A 79 -7.45 3.14 16.84
C ASN A 79 -6.08 3.71 16.43
N ASP A 80 -5.01 2.90 16.40
CA ASP A 80 -3.63 3.38 16.18
C ASP A 80 -2.90 2.67 15.04
N GLN A 81 -3.61 2.23 13.99
CA GLN A 81 -2.99 1.44 12.90
C GLN A 81 -1.84 2.17 12.20
N TYR A 82 -1.96 3.49 12.04
CA TYR A 82 -0.90 4.30 11.46
C TYR A 82 0.39 4.22 12.29
N ASP A 83 0.28 4.40 13.61
CA ASP A 83 1.43 4.39 14.50
C ASP A 83 2.00 2.97 14.68
N ARG A 84 1.13 1.96 14.74
CA ARG A 84 1.53 0.54 14.70
C ARG A 84 2.36 0.23 13.45
N PHE A 85 1.86 0.60 12.27
CA PHE A 85 2.59 0.40 11.02
C PHE A 85 3.93 1.15 11.02
N ARG A 86 3.95 2.42 11.46
CA ARG A 86 5.17 3.22 11.58
C ARG A 86 6.22 2.56 12.49
N LYS A 87 5.81 2.07 13.66
CA LYS A 87 6.69 1.39 14.62
C LYS A 87 7.23 0.07 14.07
N THR A 88 6.39 -0.72 13.43
CA THR A 88 6.79 -1.97 12.78
C THR A 88 7.76 -1.70 11.63
N LEU A 89 7.48 -0.71 10.77
CA LEU A 89 8.38 -0.31 9.68
C LEU A 89 9.75 0.08 10.22
N ARG A 90 9.80 0.91 11.27
CA ARG A 90 11.06 1.30 11.91
C ARG A 90 11.85 0.08 12.41
N ARG A 91 11.19 -0.85 13.11
CA ARG A 91 11.82 -2.08 13.61
C ARG A 91 12.41 -2.92 12.48
N VAL A 92 11.72 -3.02 11.33
CA VAL A 92 12.21 -3.77 10.16
C VAL A 92 13.43 -3.08 9.56
N LEU A 93 13.39 -1.75 9.37
CA LEU A 93 14.52 -0.97 8.84
C LEU A 93 15.76 -1.03 9.73
N GLU A 94 15.57 -1.07 11.05
CA GLU A 94 16.65 -1.16 12.03
C GLU A 94 17.19 -2.59 12.25
N SER A 95 16.60 -3.61 11.60
CA SER A 95 17.10 -4.98 11.66
C SER A 95 18.51 -5.07 11.07
N ALA A 96 19.38 -5.89 11.67
CA ALA A 96 20.81 -5.90 11.34
C ALA A 96 21.09 -6.12 9.83
N GLY A 97 20.34 -7.02 9.18
CA GLY A 97 20.48 -7.26 7.74
C GLY A 97 20.08 -6.05 6.90
N LEU A 98 18.89 -5.49 7.15
CA LEU A 98 18.37 -4.40 6.32
C LEU A 98 19.09 -3.08 6.57
N LYS A 99 19.45 -2.79 7.83
CA LYS A 99 20.22 -1.60 8.18
C LYS A 99 21.56 -1.56 7.45
N ASN A 100 22.29 -2.68 7.42
CA ASN A 100 23.57 -2.77 6.73
C ASN A 100 23.41 -2.55 5.22
N GLU A 101 22.36 -3.09 4.61
CA GLU A 101 22.07 -2.86 3.19
C GLU A 101 21.69 -1.41 2.90
N LEU A 102 20.92 -0.77 3.77
CA LEU A 102 20.57 0.64 3.67
C LEU A 102 21.81 1.53 3.76
N ASP A 103 22.70 1.26 4.72
CA ASP A 103 23.97 1.97 4.86
C ASP A 103 24.87 1.75 3.61
N ARG A 104 24.89 0.53 3.06
CA ARG A 104 25.64 0.21 1.82
C ARG A 104 25.16 1.01 0.61
N VAL A 105 23.86 1.28 0.50
CA VAL A 105 23.29 2.11 -0.58
C VAL A 105 23.21 3.60 -0.23
N GLY A 106 23.78 4.01 0.92
CA GLY A 106 23.84 5.42 1.34
C GLY A 106 22.50 5.99 1.82
N VAL A 107 21.56 5.15 2.23
CA VAL A 107 20.23 5.56 2.72
C VAL A 107 20.16 5.38 4.23
N ARG A 108 19.78 6.41 4.98
CA ARG A 108 19.61 6.29 6.43
C ARG A 108 18.22 5.75 6.75
N CYS A 109 18.13 4.88 7.76
CA CYS A 109 16.85 4.34 8.22
C CYS A 109 15.82 5.44 8.57
N GLY A 110 16.27 6.57 9.12
CA GLY A 110 15.41 7.69 9.48
C GLY A 110 14.79 8.45 8.30
N ASP A 111 15.37 8.30 7.10
CA ASP A 111 14.89 8.96 5.89
C ASP A 111 13.72 8.19 5.25
N ILE A 112 13.53 6.92 5.65
CA ILE A 112 12.42 6.08 5.21
C ILE A 112 11.28 6.17 6.22
N GLY A 113 10.11 6.58 5.76
CA GLY A 113 8.90 6.64 6.56
C GLY A 113 7.68 6.09 5.84
N THR A 114 6.54 6.12 6.53
CA THR A 114 5.26 5.66 5.95
C THR A 114 4.86 6.44 4.69
N HIS A 115 5.38 7.66 4.51
CA HIS A 115 5.16 8.48 3.33
C HIS A 115 6.02 8.06 2.13
N SER A 116 7.15 7.38 2.35
CA SER A 116 8.04 6.87 1.29
C SER A 116 7.32 5.83 0.43
N MET A 117 6.48 4.98 1.05
CA MET A 117 5.69 3.97 0.36
C MET A 117 4.63 4.53 -0.59
N ARG A 118 4.28 5.83 -0.47
CA ARG A 118 3.23 6.44 -1.30
C ARG A 118 3.54 6.37 -2.79
N LYS A 119 4.82 6.49 -3.17
CA LYS A 119 5.28 6.56 -4.56
C LYS A 119 6.31 5.50 -4.94
N GLU A 120 6.81 4.74 -3.98
CA GLU A 120 7.94 3.83 -4.14
C GLU A 120 7.86 2.95 -5.39
N ALA A 121 6.83 2.11 -5.51
CA ALA A 121 6.65 1.22 -6.65
C ALA A 121 6.52 1.97 -7.99
N ALA A 122 5.81 3.10 -8.00
CA ALA A 122 5.65 3.91 -9.21
C ALA A 122 6.97 4.57 -9.64
N THR A 123 7.76 5.05 -8.68
CA THR A 123 9.10 5.58 -8.94
C THR A 123 9.99 4.48 -9.49
N TYR A 124 10.01 3.29 -8.86
CA TYR A 124 10.80 2.15 -9.34
C TYR A 124 10.48 1.80 -10.80
N CYS A 125 9.20 1.67 -11.16
CA CYS A 125 8.78 1.35 -12.53
C CYS A 125 9.09 2.45 -13.56
N SER A 126 9.17 3.71 -13.15
CA SER A 126 9.38 4.85 -14.05
C SER A 126 10.83 5.36 -14.08
N SER A 127 11.65 4.94 -13.13
CA SER A 127 13.07 5.31 -13.02
C SER A 127 13.97 4.34 -13.76
N GLY A 128 15.12 4.84 -14.27
CA GLY A 128 16.22 3.97 -14.72
C GLY A 128 16.20 3.56 -16.20
N SER A 129 15.28 4.11 -17.01
CA SER A 129 15.27 3.90 -18.46
C SER A 129 14.58 5.06 -19.18
N THR A 130 14.99 5.34 -20.42
CA THR A 130 14.31 6.26 -21.34
C THR A 130 13.08 5.63 -22.01
N ALA A 131 12.89 4.32 -21.84
CA ALA A 131 11.76 3.54 -22.36
C ALA A 131 10.84 3.03 -21.24
N CYS A 132 10.69 3.80 -20.16
CA CYS A 132 9.81 3.43 -19.07
C CYS A 132 8.32 3.50 -19.46
N PRO A 133 7.42 2.75 -18.80
CA PRO A 133 5.99 2.81 -19.07
C PRO A 133 5.44 4.22 -18.89
N SER A 134 4.40 4.57 -19.67
CA SER A 134 3.76 5.87 -19.55
C SER A 134 3.24 6.10 -18.13
N ALA A 135 3.23 7.36 -17.68
CA ALA A 135 2.72 7.70 -16.35
C ALA A 135 1.28 7.19 -16.16
N ILE A 136 0.45 7.24 -17.19
CA ILE A 136 -0.93 6.73 -17.14
C ILE A 136 -0.94 5.22 -16.87
N ALA A 137 -0.13 4.44 -17.60
CA ALA A 137 -0.04 3.00 -17.39
C ALA A 137 0.40 2.65 -15.96
N VAL A 138 1.38 3.37 -15.42
CA VAL A 138 1.82 3.21 -14.03
C VAL A 138 0.68 3.54 -13.07
N HIS A 139 0.03 4.69 -13.18
CA HIS A 139 -1.06 5.09 -12.27
C HIS A 139 -2.27 4.13 -12.31
N LEU A 140 -2.57 3.53 -13.46
CA LEU A 140 -3.66 2.56 -13.59
C LEU A 140 -3.31 1.21 -12.92
N ARG A 141 -2.03 0.81 -12.94
CA ARG A 141 -1.58 -0.51 -12.46
C ARG A 141 -1.02 -0.51 -11.04
N THR A 142 -0.36 0.55 -10.61
CA THR A 142 0.22 0.68 -9.25
C THR A 142 -0.73 1.37 -8.27
N GLY A 143 -1.91 1.80 -8.76
CA GLY A 143 -2.89 2.68 -8.10
C GLY A 143 -2.33 4.04 -7.75
#